data_AF-A0A2M8KK94-F1
#
_entry.id   AF-A0A2M8KK94-F1
#
_cell.length_a   1.000
_cell.length_b   1.000
_cell.length_c   1.000
_cell.angle_alpha   90.00
_cell.angle_beta   90.00
_cell.angle_gamma   90.00
#
_symmetry.space_group_name_H-M   'P 1'
#
loop_
_entity.id
_entity.type
_entity.pdbx_description
1 polymer ?
#
loop_
_entity_poly.entity_id
_entity_poly.type
_entity_poly.pdbx_seq_one_letter_code
_entity_poly.pdbx_strand_id
1 'polypeptide(L)'
;MKDCRRCFLVFIFVLLSVICGYFFFQNYQLKKQIKDFQPVLFPSSSPFPTGRVSPPPSERDSKESCKFRPQVCTMECINPPPYICGSNGKSYCSPCQACADEEVQWFRKQNQPCQ
;
A
#
# COMPACT_ATOMS: atom_id res chain seq x y z
N MET A 1 -14.17 56.25 20.75
CA MET A 1 -14.37 54.80 20.47
C MET A 1 -13.66 54.37 19.16
N LYS A 2 -12.35 54.65 19.00
CA LYS A 2 -11.58 54.23 17.80
C LYS A 2 -10.42 53.28 18.13
N ASP A 3 -10.00 53.23 19.40
CA ASP A 3 -8.91 52.37 19.87
C ASP A 3 -9.31 50.89 20.03
N CYS A 4 -10.60 50.62 20.30
CA CYS A 4 -11.12 49.26 20.45
C CYS A 4 -11.01 48.42 19.15
N ARG A 5 -11.20 49.04 17.98
CA ARG A 5 -11.14 48.35 16.67
C ARG A 5 -9.72 48.00 16.27
N ARG A 6 -8.74 48.85 16.60
CA ARG A 6 -7.31 48.56 16.37
C ARG A 6 -6.83 47.43 17.29
N CYS A 7 -7.17 47.46 18.57
CA CYS A 7 -6.82 46.39 19.50
C CYS A 7 -7.44 45.04 19.08
N PHE A 8 -8.69 45.04 18.64
CA PHE A 8 -9.36 43.82 18.16
C PHE A 8 -8.71 43.25 16.89
N LEU A 9 -8.33 44.10 15.94
CA LEU A 9 -7.60 43.67 14.74
C LEU A 9 -6.24 43.08 15.09
N VAL A 10 -5.48 43.71 16.00
CA VAL A 10 -4.19 43.19 16.47
C VAL A 10 -4.36 41.82 17.13
N PHE A 11 -5.39 41.64 17.96
CA PHE A 11 -5.69 40.36 18.60
C PHE A 11 -6.02 39.26 17.57
N ILE A 12 -6.81 39.58 16.54
CA ILE A 12 -7.09 38.67 15.44
C ILE A 12 -5.81 38.32 14.68
N PHE A 13 -4.94 39.28 14.39
CA PHE A 13 -3.67 39.01 13.70
C PHE A 13 -2.76 38.07 14.50
N VAL A 14 -2.70 38.24 15.82
CA VAL A 14 -1.94 37.34 16.71
C VAL A 14 -2.58 35.94 16.74
N LEU A 15 -3.91 35.84 16.83
CA LEU A 15 -4.57 34.53 16.76
C LEU A 15 -4.34 33.85 15.42
N LEU A 16 -4.44 34.58 14.31
CA LEU A 16 -4.21 34.04 12.97
C LEU A 16 -2.76 33.59 12.79
N SER A 17 -1.77 34.30 13.33
CA SER A 17 -0.37 33.87 13.25
C SER A 17 -0.12 32.58 14.05
N VAL A 18 -0.71 32.46 15.24
CA VAL A 18 -0.64 31.24 16.06
C VAL A 18 -1.34 30.06 15.36
N ILE A 19 -2.54 30.28 14.82
CA ILE A 19 -3.32 29.25 14.10
C ILE A 19 -2.56 28.80 12.85
N CYS A 20 -2.07 29.74 12.02
CA CYS A 20 -1.29 29.43 10.83
C CYS A 20 -0.01 28.67 11.17
N GLY A 21 0.71 29.08 12.22
CA GLY A 21 1.90 28.37 12.69
C GLY A 21 1.60 26.94 13.12
N TYR A 22 0.49 26.74 13.85
CA TYR A 22 0.02 25.42 14.27
C TYR A 22 -0.33 24.53 13.06
N PHE A 23 -1.10 25.04 12.10
CA PHE A 23 -1.43 24.30 10.87
C PHE A 23 -0.19 23.97 10.04
N PHE A 24 0.77 24.89 9.94
CA PHE A 24 2.02 24.65 9.22
C PHE A 24 2.84 23.55 9.89
N PHE A 25 2.92 23.56 11.23
CA PHE A 25 3.61 22.53 12.00
C PHE A 25 2.96 21.14 11.81
N GLN A 26 1.63 21.07 11.86
CA GLN A 26 0.89 19.83 11.58
C GLN A 26 1.16 19.29 10.16
N ASN A 27 1.12 20.17 9.16
CA ASN A 27 1.43 19.79 7.76
C ASN A 27 2.90 19.35 7.58
N TYR A 28 3.84 19.98 8.28
CA TYR A 28 5.25 19.61 8.24
C TYR A 28 5.48 18.20 8.82
N GLN A 29 4.87 17.90 9.97
CA GLN A 29 4.95 16.57 10.57
C GLN A 29 4.32 15.50 9.68
N LEU A 30 3.18 15.79 9.05
CA LEU A 30 2.51 14.87 8.12
C LEU A 30 3.40 14.56 6.90
N LYS A 31 4.09 15.57 6.33
CA LYS A 31 5.04 15.37 5.23
C LYS A 31 6.25 14.51 5.63
N LYS A 32 6.69 14.58 6.89
CA LYS A 32 7.80 13.76 7.39
C LYS A 32 7.40 12.28 7.40
N GLN A 33 6.21 11.96 7.93
CA GLN A 33 5.66 10.60 7.93
C GLN A 33 5.48 10.04 6.51
N ILE A 34 5.10 10.86 5.53
CA ILE A 34 4.95 10.42 4.13
C ILE A 34 6.32 10.11 3.49
N LYS A 35 7.37 10.89 3.78
CA LYS A 35 8.72 10.63 3.24
C LYS A 35 9.32 9.33 3.78
N ASP A 36 9.07 9.01 5.04
CA ASP A 36 9.52 7.75 5.65
C ASP A 36 8.70 6.53 5.15
N PHE A 37 7.50 6.74 4.62
CA PHE A 37 6.66 5.69 4.01
C PHE A 37 6.89 5.50 2.50
N GLN A 38 7.55 6.45 1.83
CA GLN A 38 7.92 6.35 0.41
C GLN A 38 9.25 5.65 0.03
N PRO A 39 10.06 5.03 0.91
CA PRO A 39 11.18 4.21 0.42
C PRO A 39 10.74 2.82 -0.08
N VAL A 40 9.45 2.47 -0.02
CA VAL A 40 8.96 1.14 -0.45
C VAL A 40 8.37 1.14 -1.87
N LEU A 41 8.06 2.31 -2.46
CA LEU A 41 7.37 2.41 -3.75
C LEU A 41 8.25 2.79 -4.95
N PHE A 42 9.53 3.08 -4.74
CA PHE A 42 10.48 3.26 -5.83
C PHE A 42 11.83 2.65 -5.44
N PRO A 43 12.29 1.56 -6.08
CA PRO A 43 13.65 1.11 -5.91
C PRO A 43 14.57 2.16 -6.53
N SER A 44 15.18 2.99 -5.67
CA SER A 44 16.36 3.76 -6.00
C SER A 44 17.45 2.79 -6.41
N SER A 45 17.83 2.86 -7.68
CA SER A 45 18.98 2.18 -8.27
C SER A 45 20.23 2.46 -7.43
N SER A 46 20.66 1.48 -6.65
CA SER A 46 21.97 1.42 -6.01
C SER A 46 22.61 0.07 -6.39
N PRO A 47 23.91 0.04 -6.73
CA PRO A 47 24.52 -1.10 -7.40
C PRO A 47 24.78 -2.23 -6.42
N PHE A 48 23.85 -3.20 -6.36
CA PHE A 48 24.11 -4.46 -5.68
C PHE A 48 24.99 -5.38 -6.55
N PRO A 49 25.85 -6.19 -5.93
CA PRO A 49 26.84 -7.01 -6.61
C PRO A 49 26.16 -8.07 -7.47
N THR A 50 26.82 -8.42 -8.56
CA THR A 50 26.51 -9.48 -9.53
C THR A 50 26.13 -10.80 -8.84
N GLY A 51 24.87 -10.93 -8.46
CA GLY A 51 24.31 -12.10 -7.79
C GLY A 51 23.10 -12.58 -8.56
N ARG A 52 23.35 -13.37 -9.60
CA ARG A 52 22.37 -14.17 -10.38
C ARG A 52 21.02 -13.48 -10.62
N VAL A 53 20.91 -12.81 -11.78
CA VAL A 53 19.62 -12.56 -12.41
C VAL A 53 18.92 -13.91 -12.56
N SER A 54 18.02 -14.22 -11.62
CA SER A 54 17.00 -15.22 -11.88
C SER A 54 16.16 -14.67 -13.03
N PRO A 55 15.85 -15.48 -14.06
CA PRO A 55 15.05 -15.00 -15.17
C PRO A 55 13.74 -14.41 -14.63
N PRO A 56 13.16 -13.40 -15.31
CA PRO A 56 11.83 -12.90 -14.97
C PRO A 56 10.90 -14.11 -14.82
N PRO A 57 10.07 -14.19 -13.76
CA PRO A 57 9.17 -15.32 -13.59
C PRO A 57 8.32 -15.37 -14.85
N SER A 58 8.61 -16.37 -15.67
CA SER A 58 7.90 -16.64 -16.90
C SER A 58 6.42 -16.68 -16.53
N GLU A 59 5.66 -15.74 -17.07
CA GLU A 59 4.20 -15.61 -17.01
C GLU A 59 3.57 -16.78 -17.78
N ARG A 60 3.84 -18.00 -17.32
CA ARG A 60 3.39 -19.27 -17.86
C ARG A 60 2.76 -20.01 -16.70
N ASP A 61 1.44 -19.94 -16.59
CA ASP A 61 0.52 -20.92 -15.98
C ASP A 61 1.09 -21.87 -14.92
N SER A 62 1.92 -21.36 -14.02
CA SER A 62 2.65 -22.19 -13.08
C SER A 62 1.78 -22.31 -11.86
N LYS A 63 1.20 -23.49 -11.70
CA LYS A 63 0.46 -23.86 -10.49
C LYS A 63 1.43 -23.79 -9.32
N GLU A 64 1.23 -22.83 -8.43
CA GLU A 64 2.00 -22.66 -7.20
C GLU A 64 1.31 -23.46 -6.08
N SER A 65 2.01 -24.44 -5.50
CA SER A 65 1.48 -25.22 -4.37
C SER A 65 1.53 -24.46 -3.06
N CYS A 66 0.47 -24.58 -2.25
CA CYS A 66 0.40 -23.98 -0.93
C CYS A 66 1.27 -24.75 0.08
N LYS A 67 2.50 -24.27 0.30
CA LYS A 67 3.43 -24.87 1.28
C LYS A 67 3.14 -24.45 2.73
N PHE A 68 2.63 -23.24 2.92
CA PHE A 68 2.30 -22.67 4.22
C PHE A 68 0.87 -22.14 4.17
N ARG A 69 0.07 -22.47 5.19
CA ARG A 69 -1.33 -22.05 5.31
C ARG A 69 -1.47 -20.97 6.39
N PRO A 70 -1.45 -19.68 6.01
CA PRO A 70 -1.62 -18.60 6.97
C PRO A 70 -3.06 -18.60 7.52
N GLN A 71 -3.21 -18.38 8.84
CA GLN A 71 -4.52 -18.24 9.48
C GLN A 71 -5.14 -16.84 9.30
N VAL A 72 -4.30 -15.84 8.99
CA VAL A 72 -4.71 -14.44 8.85
C VAL A 72 -4.22 -13.91 7.52
N CYS A 73 -5.15 -13.42 6.70
CA CYS A 73 -4.88 -12.79 5.42
C CYS A 73 -5.62 -11.47 5.32
N THR A 74 -5.05 -10.50 4.60
CA THR A 74 -5.78 -9.31 4.19
C THR A 74 -6.87 -9.69 3.20
N MET A 75 -8.04 -9.08 3.35
CA MET A 75 -9.21 -9.35 2.51
C MET A 75 -9.33 -8.40 1.31
N GLU A 76 -8.32 -7.54 1.13
CA GLU A 76 -8.36 -6.49 0.14
C GLU A 76 -8.05 -7.04 -1.25
N CYS A 77 -8.98 -6.80 -2.17
CA CYS A 77 -8.81 -7.08 -3.58
C CYS A 77 -8.25 -5.84 -4.26
N ILE A 78 -7.06 -5.96 -4.82
CA ILE A 78 -6.55 -4.97 -5.75
C ILE A 78 -7.34 -5.17 -7.07
N ASN A 79 -7.94 -4.10 -7.60
CA ASN A 79 -8.70 -4.12 -8.87
C ASN A 79 -7.86 -4.71 -10.04
N PRO A 80 -8.49 -5.34 -11.07
CA PRO A 80 -7.94 -6.46 -11.85
C PRO A 80 -6.95 -6.04 -12.93
N PRO A 81 -6.24 -6.97 -13.63
CA PRO A 81 -5.70 -8.31 -13.28
C PRO A 81 -4.33 -8.24 -12.57
N PRO A 82 -3.79 -9.33 -11.98
CA PRO A 82 -4.09 -10.76 -12.20
C PRO A 82 -5.12 -11.41 -11.26
N TYR A 83 -5.97 -12.28 -11.81
CA TYR A 83 -6.88 -13.19 -11.10
C TYR A 83 -6.09 -14.36 -10.51
N ILE A 84 -6.38 -14.75 -9.27
CA ILE A 84 -5.74 -15.90 -8.61
C ILE A 84 -6.75 -17.02 -8.50
N CYS A 85 -6.54 -18.12 -9.22
CA CYS A 85 -7.47 -19.25 -9.26
C CYS A 85 -6.93 -20.41 -8.42
N GLY A 86 -7.69 -20.84 -7.43
CA GLY A 86 -7.36 -22.02 -6.63
C GLY A 86 -7.71 -23.33 -7.34
N SER A 87 -7.18 -24.43 -6.80
CA SER A 87 -7.46 -25.80 -7.29
C SER A 87 -8.93 -26.19 -7.16
N ASN A 88 -9.70 -25.48 -6.33
CA ASN A 88 -11.14 -25.67 -6.15
C ASN A 88 -11.99 -24.85 -7.15
N GLY A 89 -11.36 -24.16 -8.11
CA GLY A 89 -12.05 -23.35 -9.12
C GLY A 89 -12.52 -21.98 -8.62
N LYS A 90 -12.31 -21.64 -7.35
CA LYS A 90 -12.65 -20.32 -6.81
C LYS A 90 -11.55 -19.30 -7.15
N SER A 91 -11.96 -18.04 -7.31
CA SER A 91 -11.06 -16.89 -7.45
C SER A 91 -10.75 -16.28 -6.09
N TYR A 92 -9.48 -15.93 -5.89
CA TYR A 92 -8.96 -15.30 -4.68
C TYR A 92 -8.30 -13.96 -5.04
N CYS A 93 -8.23 -13.06 -4.07
CA CYS A 93 -7.64 -11.75 -4.27
C CYS A 93 -6.15 -11.69 -3.93
N SER A 94 -5.66 -12.62 -3.10
CA SER A 94 -4.23 -12.77 -2.81
C SER A 94 -3.82 -14.25 -2.74
N PRO A 95 -2.53 -14.57 -2.95
CA PRO A 95 -2.01 -15.92 -2.72
C PRO A 95 -2.23 -16.40 -1.28
N CYS A 96 -2.22 -15.47 -0.32
CA CYS A 96 -2.52 -15.75 1.08
C CYS A 96 -3.92 -16.34 1.23
N GLN A 97 -4.93 -15.66 0.67
CA GLN A 97 -6.32 -16.14 0.74
C GLN A 97 -6.50 -17.49 0.03
N ALA A 98 -5.84 -17.66 -1.12
CA ALA A 98 -5.88 -18.93 -1.83
C ALA A 98 -5.33 -20.07 -0.95
N CYS A 99 -4.23 -19.85 -0.24
CA CYS A 99 -3.62 -20.89 0.61
C CYS A 99 -4.20 -20.98 2.02
N ALA A 100 -4.98 -20.00 2.47
CA ALA A 100 -5.72 -20.08 3.72
C ALA A 100 -6.92 -21.05 3.61
N ASP A 101 -7.45 -21.24 2.40
CA ASP A 101 -8.50 -22.20 2.12
C ASP A 101 -7.94 -23.63 2.11
N GLU A 102 -8.50 -24.50 2.95
CA GLU A 102 -8.03 -25.88 3.10
C GLU A 102 -8.30 -26.74 1.86
N GLU A 103 -9.31 -26.38 1.06
CA GLU A 103 -9.67 -27.04 -0.20
C GLU A 103 -8.67 -26.74 -1.33
N VAL A 104 -7.81 -25.73 -1.14
CA VAL A 104 -6.84 -25.30 -2.13
C VAL A 104 -5.48 -25.95 -1.87
N GLN A 105 -5.04 -26.77 -2.82
CA GLN A 105 -3.72 -27.40 -2.84
C GLN A 105 -2.72 -26.58 -3.65
N TRP A 106 -3.20 -25.94 -4.71
CA TRP A 106 -2.41 -25.09 -5.59
C TRP A 106 -3.26 -23.92 -6.09
N PHE A 107 -2.61 -22.82 -6.44
CA PHE A 107 -3.24 -21.69 -7.12
C PHE A 107 -2.46 -21.32 -8.38
N ARG A 108 -3.11 -20.62 -9.31
CA ARG A 108 -2.47 -20.05 -10.51
C ARG A 108 -2.89 -18.60 -10.69
N LYS A 109 -1.95 -17.76 -11.11
CA LYS A 109 -2.25 -16.37 -11.49
C LYS A 109 -2.54 -16.33 -12.99
N GLN A 110 -3.65 -15.72 -13.37
CA GLN A 110 -4.10 -15.62 -14.76
C GLN A 110 -4.65 -14.22 -15.02
N ASN A 111 -4.54 -13.74 -16.26
CA ASN A 111 -5.15 -12.47 -16.68
C ASN A 111 -6.63 -12.63 -17.07
N GLN A 112 -7.13 -13.87 -17.10
CA GLN A 112 -8.53 -14.20 -17.35
C GLN A 112 -9.22 -14.72 -16.07
N PRO A 113 -10.55 -14.57 -15.96
CA PRO A 113 -11.33 -15.17 -14.87
C PRO A 113 -11.10 -16.67 -14.77
N CYS A 114 -11.27 -17.22 -13.57
CA CYS A 114 -11.22 -18.66 -13.35
C CYS A 114 -12.35 -19.34 -14.15
N GLN A 115 -11.97 -20.25 -15.04
CA GLN A 115 -12.89 -21.13 -15.79
C GLN A 115 -13.13 -22.42 -15.03
#